data_AF-D6PCE6-F1
#
_entry.id   AF-D6PCE6-F1
#
_cell.length_a   1.000
_cell.length_b   1.000
_cell.length_c   1.000
_cell.angle_alpha   90.00
_cell.angle_beta   90.00
_cell.angle_gamma   90.00
#
_symmetry.space_group_name_H-M   'P 1'
#
loop_
_entity.id
_entity.type
_entity.pdbx_description
1 polymer ?
#
loop_
_entity_poly.entity_id
_entity_poly.type
_entity_poly.pdbx_seq_one_letter_code
_entity_poly.pdbx_strand_id
1 'polypeptide(L)'
;MKKAEIHTQNGIMKIEFYQEDAPKTVQNFIDLANKGFYDGLTFHRVIPNFVIQGGCPDGTGTGGPGYSIDCELSGNNQYHEKGVLSMAHAGKNTGGSQFLFATVEPIRHTLTENILALAK
;
A
#
# COMPACT_ATOMS: atom_id res chain seq x y z
N MET A 1 2.06 -17.87 -4.51
CA MET A 1 1.66 -16.44 -4.48
C MET A 1 0.68 -16.25 -3.33
N LYS A 2 0.90 -15.24 -2.48
CA LYS A 2 0.02 -14.94 -1.34
C LYS A 2 -1.12 -14.02 -1.80
N LYS A 3 -2.31 -14.20 -1.23
CA LYS A 3 -3.51 -13.40 -1.54
C LYS A 3 -4.12 -12.85 -0.25
N ALA A 4 -4.79 -11.71 -0.34
CA ALA A 4 -5.58 -11.15 0.74
C ALA A 4 -6.88 -10.53 0.22
N GLU A 5 -7.84 -10.37 1.13
CA GLU A 5 -9.09 -9.68 0.87
C GLU A 5 -9.22 -8.50 1.84
N ILE A 6 -9.46 -7.30 1.32
CA ILE A 6 -9.76 -6.11 2.10
C ILE A 6 -11.26 -5.88 2.05
N HIS A 7 -11.90 -6.04 3.21
CA HIS A 7 -13.35 -5.88 3.36
C HIS A 7 -13.65 -4.42 3.65
N THR A 8 -14.43 -3.78 2.79
CA THR A 8 -14.84 -2.38 2.96
C THR A 8 -16.36 -2.28 2.89
N GLN A 9 -16.90 -1.15 3.35
CA GLN A 9 -18.34 -0.86 3.21
C GLN A 9 -18.82 -0.83 1.75
N ASN A 10 -17.92 -0.60 0.80
CA ASN A 10 -18.21 -0.53 -0.64
C ASN A 10 -17.94 -1.85 -1.39
N GLY A 11 -17.57 -2.92 -0.67
CA GLY A 11 -17.29 -4.23 -1.24
C GLY A 11 -15.92 -4.80 -0.84
N ILE A 12 -15.62 -5.96 -1.42
CA ILE A 12 -14.40 -6.73 -1.15
C ILE A 12 -13.38 -6.44 -2.25
N MET A 13 -12.20 -5.97 -1.86
CA MET A 13 -11.05 -5.84 -2.75
C MET A 13 -10.15 -7.05 -2.57
N LYS A 14 -9.89 -7.79 -3.64
CA LYS A 14 -8.98 -8.94 -3.63
C LYS A 14 -7.64 -8.51 -4.18
N ILE A 15 -6.57 -8.86 -3.50
CA ILE A 15 -5.21 -8.51 -3.89
C ILE A 15 -4.31 -9.75 -3.91
N GLU A 16 -3.39 -9.78 -4.86
CA GLU A 16 -2.34 -10.79 -5.00
C GLU A 16 -0.96 -10.14 -4.87
N PHE A 17 -0.18 -10.59 -3.88
CA PHE A 17 1.07 -9.93 -3.49
C PHE A 17 2.26 -10.32 -4.38
N TYR A 18 3.09 -9.32 -4.67
CA TYR A 18 4.41 -9.44 -5.30
C TYR A 18 5.48 -9.77 -4.25
N GLN A 19 5.32 -10.90 -3.56
CA GLN A 19 6.20 -11.29 -2.45
C GLN A 19 7.67 -11.45 -2.87
N GLU A 20 7.94 -11.84 -4.12
CA GLU A 20 9.32 -11.99 -4.62
C GLU A 20 10.01 -10.64 -4.83
N ASP A 21 9.24 -9.60 -5.16
CA ASP A 21 9.74 -8.25 -5.42
C ASP A 21 9.89 -7.42 -4.14
N ALA A 22 9.00 -7.66 -3.16
CA ALA A 22 8.90 -6.88 -1.92
C ALA A 22 8.66 -7.76 -0.68
N PRO A 23 9.55 -8.72 -0.36
CA PRO A 23 9.29 -9.72 0.68
C PRO A 23 9.09 -9.12 2.08
N LYS A 24 9.90 -8.14 2.48
CA LYS A 24 9.77 -7.51 3.81
C LYS A 24 8.49 -6.68 3.90
N THR A 25 8.18 -5.95 2.84
CA THR A 25 7.04 -5.03 2.82
C THR A 25 5.72 -5.81 2.77
N VAL A 26 5.65 -6.87 1.97
CA VAL A 26 4.50 -7.79 1.92
C VAL A 26 4.33 -8.48 3.28
N GLN A 27 5.42 -8.97 3.89
CA GLN A 27 5.32 -9.62 5.19
C GLN A 27 4.83 -8.64 6.27
N ASN A 28 5.33 -7.41 6.28
CA ASN A 28 4.88 -6.36 7.19
C ASN A 28 3.37 -6.07 7.04
N PHE A 29 2.88 -5.94 5.80
CA PHE A 29 1.45 -5.73 5.55
C PHE A 29 0.61 -6.91 6.07
N ILE A 30 1.04 -8.14 5.81
CA ILE A 30 0.35 -9.34 6.28
C ILE A 30 0.35 -9.44 7.80
N ASP A 31 1.46 -9.12 8.46
CA ASP A 31 1.57 -9.16 9.91
C ASP A 31 0.67 -8.12 10.58
N LEU A 32 0.58 -6.92 10.01
CA LEU A 32 -0.35 -5.88 10.47
C LEU A 32 -1.80 -6.30 10.25
N ALA A 33 -2.13 -6.87 9.09
CA ALA A 33 -3.46 -7.38 8.79
C ALA A 33 -3.89 -8.50 9.74
N ASN A 34 -3.01 -9.48 10.00
CA ASN A 34 -3.29 -10.59 10.91
C ASN A 34 -3.47 -10.15 12.38
N LYS A 35 -2.90 -9.01 12.77
CA LYS A 35 -3.09 -8.40 14.08
C LYS A 35 -4.38 -7.55 14.17
N GLY A 36 -5.15 -7.45 13.09
CA GLY A 36 -6.33 -6.57 13.03
C GLY A 36 -5.98 -5.08 13.01
N PHE A 37 -4.73 -4.71 12.67
CA PHE A 37 -4.29 -3.31 12.70
C PHE A 37 -5.10 -2.42 11.73
N TYR A 38 -5.52 -2.99 10.60
CA TYR A 38 -6.28 -2.28 9.57
C TYR A 38 -7.79 -2.22 9.86
N ASP A 39 -8.27 -2.91 10.88
CA ASP A 39 -9.69 -2.99 11.18
C ASP A 39 -10.23 -1.66 11.69
N GLY A 40 -11.31 -1.18 11.07
CA GLY A 40 -11.93 0.11 11.40
C GLY A 40 -11.17 1.33 10.86
N LEU A 41 -10.05 1.15 10.16
CA LEU A 41 -9.33 2.27 9.55
C LEU A 41 -10.06 2.81 8.32
N THR A 42 -9.88 4.10 8.06
CA THR A 42 -10.50 4.81 6.94
C THR A 42 -9.50 5.09 5.82
N PHE A 43 -10.04 5.22 4.61
CA PHE A 43 -9.31 5.84 3.50
C PHE A 43 -9.34 7.36 3.69
N HIS A 44 -8.35 7.87 4.39
CA HIS A 44 -8.26 9.28 4.76
C HIS A 44 -7.96 10.21 3.58
N ARG A 45 -7.45 9.69 2.46
CA ARG A 45 -7.15 10.47 1.27
C ARG A 45 -7.64 9.77 0.02
N VAL A 46 -8.65 10.36 -0.62
CA VAL A 46 -9.24 9.89 -1.86
C VAL A 46 -9.12 11.01 -2.89
N ILE A 47 -8.28 10.81 -3.90
CA ILE A 47 -8.12 11.75 -5.01
C ILE A 47 -8.70 11.09 -6.27
N PRO A 48 -9.83 11.60 -6.78
CA PRO A 48 -10.42 11.09 -8.00
C PRO A 48 -9.41 11.07 -9.14
N ASN A 49 -9.40 9.97 -9.90
CA ASN A 49 -8.50 9.77 -11.03
C ASN A 49 -7.01 9.80 -10.67
N PHE A 50 -6.65 9.43 -9.44
CA PHE A 50 -5.26 9.36 -9.02
C PHE A 50 -5.05 8.20 -8.03
N VAL A 51 -5.25 8.43 -6.73
CA VAL A 51 -4.97 7.44 -5.69
C VAL A 51 -6.03 7.43 -4.60
N ILE A 52 -6.19 6.26 -3.98
CA ILE A 52 -6.90 6.07 -2.72
C ILE A 52 -5.88 5.59 -1.69
N GLN A 53 -5.66 6.36 -0.63
CA GLN A 53 -4.66 6.08 0.41
C GLN A 53 -5.35 5.77 1.75
N GLY A 54 -4.84 4.73 2.41
CA GLY A 54 -5.35 4.21 3.68
C GLY A 54 -4.22 3.67 4.56
N GLY A 55 -4.59 2.99 5.65
CA GLY A 55 -3.61 2.37 6.57
C GLY A 55 -2.97 3.31 7.58
N CYS A 56 -3.54 4.51 7.78
CA CYS A 56 -3.15 5.43 8.85
C CYS A 56 -4.08 5.23 10.06
N PRO A 57 -3.57 4.83 11.24
CA PRO A 57 -4.39 4.62 12.43
C PRO A 57 -5.10 5.90 12.89
N ASP A 58 -4.41 7.04 12.78
CA ASP A 58 -4.95 8.34 13.20
C ASP A 58 -5.87 8.99 12.16
N GLY A 59 -5.98 8.42 10.95
CA GLY A 59 -6.72 9.03 9.83
C GLY A 59 -6.18 10.38 9.33
N THR A 60 -5.03 10.85 9.81
CA THR A 60 -4.44 12.14 9.44
C THR A 60 -3.42 12.07 8.30
N GLY A 61 -2.97 10.85 7.95
CA GLY A 61 -1.88 10.62 7.01
C GLY A 61 -0.48 10.70 7.62
N THR A 62 -0.35 10.97 8.92
CA THR A 62 0.94 11.00 9.65
C THR A 62 1.15 9.82 10.59
N GLY A 63 0.11 9.03 10.83
CA GLY A 63 0.16 7.86 11.70
C GLY A 63 0.82 6.66 11.06
N GLY A 64 1.27 5.72 11.88
CA GLY A 64 1.92 4.49 11.45
C GLY A 64 1.93 3.42 12.55
N PRO A 65 2.59 2.29 12.33
CA PRO A 65 2.59 1.17 13.28
C PRO A 65 3.59 1.36 14.44
N GLY A 66 4.18 2.55 14.58
CA GLY A 66 5.20 2.87 15.58
C GLY A 66 6.64 2.49 15.16
N TYR A 67 6.83 1.97 13.95
CA TYR A 67 8.13 1.63 13.38
C TYR A 67 8.14 1.90 11.87
N SER A 68 9.35 1.86 11.29
CA SER A 68 9.58 2.01 9.85
C SER A 68 10.29 0.79 9.27
N ILE A 69 10.07 0.53 7.99
CA ILE A 69 10.73 -0.50 7.19
C ILE A 69 11.47 0.11 5.98
N ASP A 70 12.51 -0.59 5.53
CA ASP A 70 13.29 -0.22 4.36
C ASP A 70 12.49 -0.33 3.05
N CYS A 71 12.79 0.53 2.07
CA CYS A 71 12.18 0.45 0.76
C CYS A 71 12.82 -0.67 -0.09
N GLU A 72 12.01 -1.53 -0.71
CA GLU A 72 12.45 -2.63 -1.58
C GLU A 72 12.24 -2.28 -3.07
N LEU A 73 13.02 -1.34 -3.62
CA LEU A 73 12.80 -0.79 -4.96
C LEU A 73 13.41 -1.61 -6.11
N SER A 74 14.03 -2.75 -5.83
CA SER A 74 14.76 -3.56 -6.82
C SER A 74 13.92 -4.63 -7.51
N GLY A 75 12.62 -4.69 -7.24
CA GLY A 75 11.72 -5.68 -7.84
C GLY A 75 11.47 -5.45 -9.33
N ASN A 76 11.02 -6.47 -10.03
CA ASN A 76 10.70 -6.42 -11.46
C ASN A 76 9.29 -5.85 -11.73
N ASN A 77 8.36 -5.96 -10.77
CA ASN A 77 6.96 -5.51 -10.93
C ASN A 77 6.68 -4.13 -10.32
N GLN A 78 7.54 -3.13 -10.58
CA GLN A 78 7.37 -1.75 -10.08
C GLN A 78 6.48 -0.89 -11.00
N TYR A 79 5.33 -1.44 -11.40
CA TYR A 79 4.37 -0.74 -12.24
C TYR A 79 3.24 -0.16 -11.40
N HIS A 80 2.88 1.11 -11.61
CA HIS A 80 1.75 1.77 -10.93
C HIS A 80 0.55 1.87 -11.88
N GLU A 81 0.03 0.71 -12.25
CA GLU A 81 -1.19 0.58 -13.04
C GLU A 81 -2.44 0.61 -12.16
N LYS A 82 -3.60 0.71 -12.78
CA LYS A 82 -4.88 0.73 -12.09
C LYS A 82 -5.06 -0.58 -11.33
N GLY A 83 -5.42 -0.46 -10.05
CA GLY A 83 -5.58 -1.59 -9.14
C GLY A 83 -4.32 -1.98 -8.38
N VAL A 84 -3.15 -1.44 -8.74
CA VAL A 84 -1.92 -1.74 -8.00
C VAL A 84 -1.97 -1.10 -6.61
N LEU A 85 -1.72 -1.92 -5.60
CA LEU A 85 -1.46 -1.52 -4.22
C LEU A 85 0.03 -1.20 -4.08
N SER A 86 0.35 -0.06 -3.50
CA SER A 86 1.71 0.36 -3.23
C SER A 86 1.90 0.87 -1.80
N MET A 87 3.11 0.75 -1.26
CA MET A 87 3.45 1.28 0.07
C MET A 87 3.59 2.80 0.01
N ALA A 88 2.88 3.52 0.90
CA ALA A 88 3.08 4.95 1.08
C ALA A 88 4.18 5.19 2.13
N HIS A 89 5.03 6.18 1.90
CA HIS A 89 6.12 6.54 2.81
C HIS A 89 6.42 8.05 2.71
N ALA A 90 7.04 8.61 3.76
CA ALA A 90 7.41 10.04 3.84
C ALA A 90 8.84 10.34 3.35
N GLY A 91 9.54 9.32 2.85
CA GLY A 91 10.95 9.38 2.43
C GLY A 91 11.58 8.00 2.37
N LYS A 92 12.85 7.91 1.98
CA LYS A 92 13.59 6.65 1.91
C LYS A 92 13.56 5.93 3.27
N ASN A 93 13.23 4.63 3.28
CA ASN A 93 13.18 3.76 4.46
C ASN A 93 12.21 4.24 5.57
N THR A 94 11.10 4.85 5.16
CA THR A 94 10.00 5.25 6.06
C THR A 94 8.69 4.54 5.72
N GLY A 95 8.78 3.37 5.08
CA GLY A 95 7.61 2.51 4.88
C GLY A 95 7.06 2.10 6.23
N GLY A 96 5.75 1.94 6.35
CA GLY A 96 5.11 1.63 7.62
C GLY A 96 3.84 0.83 7.41
N SER A 97 2.70 1.39 7.79
CA SER A 97 1.39 0.76 7.63
C SER A 97 0.58 1.34 6.48
N GLN A 98 0.93 2.53 5.98
CA GLN A 98 0.13 3.25 5.00
C GLN A 98 0.31 2.68 3.60
N PHE A 99 -0.78 2.55 2.86
CA PHE A 99 -0.77 2.05 1.48
C PHE A 99 -1.66 2.91 0.60
N LEU A 100 -1.44 2.81 -0.71
CA LEU A 100 -2.24 3.47 -1.72
C LEU A 100 -2.64 2.51 -2.82
N PHE A 101 -3.83 2.70 -3.37
CA PHE A 101 -4.30 2.07 -4.59
C PHE A 101 -4.29 3.09 -5.73
N ALA A 102 -3.68 2.73 -6.84
CA ALA A 102 -3.78 3.50 -8.08
C ALA A 102 -5.16 3.29 -8.72
N THR A 103 -5.85 4.39 -9.05
CA THR A 103 -7.23 4.33 -9.60
C THR A 103 -7.30 4.56 -11.11
N VAL A 104 -6.19 4.95 -11.74
CA VAL A 104 -6.09 5.26 -13.17
C VAL A 104 -4.82 4.73 -13.79
N GLU A 105 -4.82 4.63 -15.11
CA GLU A 105 -3.64 4.41 -15.93
C GLU A 105 -3.46 5.50 -16.98
N PRO A 106 -2.21 5.91 -17.27
CA PRO A 106 -1.00 5.70 -16.47
C PRO A 106 -0.78 6.85 -15.46
N ILE A 107 -0.36 6.55 -14.23
CA ILE A 107 0.15 7.57 -13.31
C ILE A 107 1.58 7.92 -13.73
N ARG A 108 1.74 8.60 -14.86
CA ARG A 108 3.05 9.04 -15.35
C ARG A 108 3.57 10.16 -14.44
N HIS A 109 4.83 10.02 -14.02
CA HIS A 109 5.69 10.98 -13.33
C HIS A 109 5.65 11.06 -11.79
N THR A 110 4.51 11.01 -11.09
CA THR A 110 4.51 11.40 -9.67
C THR A 110 4.79 10.26 -8.68
N LEU A 111 4.50 9.01 -9.03
CA LEU A 111 4.71 7.86 -8.13
C LEU A 111 5.97 7.05 -8.46
N THR A 112 6.50 7.20 -9.68
CA THR A 112 7.41 6.24 -10.31
C THR A 112 8.84 6.22 -9.78
N GLU A 113 9.29 7.22 -9.01
CA GLU A 113 10.69 7.26 -8.58
C GLU A 113 10.94 6.69 -7.20
N ASN A 114 9.92 6.45 -6.37
CA ASN A 114 10.14 5.99 -5.00
C ASN A 114 9.09 5.06 -4.40
N ILE A 115 7.94 4.84 -5.06
CA ILE A 115 6.84 4.10 -4.46
C ILE A 115 6.92 2.63 -4.85
N LEU A 116 6.80 1.74 -3.87
CA LEU A 116 6.96 0.29 -4.06
C LEU A 116 5.62 -0.37 -4.37
N ALA A 117 5.50 -1.05 -5.50
CA ALA A 117 4.35 -1.89 -5.81
C ALA A 117 4.37 -3.19 -4.98
N LEU A 118 3.25 -3.52 -4.37
CA LEU A 118 3.11 -4.63 -3.42
C LEU A 118 2.13 -5.71 -3.86
N ALA A 119 1.08 -5.32 -4.57
CA ALA A 119 0.04 -6.25 -5.02
C ALA A 119 -0.79 -5.67 -6.17
N LYS A 120 -1.56 -6.52 -6.85
CA LYS A 120 -2.61 -6.15 -7.81
C LYS A 120 -3.87 -6.98 -7.57
#